data_AF-A0A0V1HE00-F1
#
_entry.id   AF-A0A0V1HE00-F1
#
_cell.length_a   1.000
_cell.length_b   1.000
_cell.length_c   1.000
_cell.angle_alpha   90.00
_cell.angle_beta   90.00
_cell.angle_gamma   90.00
#
_symmetry.space_group_name_H-M   'P 1'
#
loop_
_entity.id
_entity.type
_entity.pdbx_description
1 polymer ?
#
loop_
_entity_poly.entity_id
_entity_poly.type
_entity_poly.pdbx_seq_one_letter_code
_entity_poly.pdbx_strand_id
1 'polypeptide(L)'
;MNNWFLFFSALFGLSQLSLQQGTPKPFNDLGKVMMVSIHNTVRGDAPDQSNVQCLTNWDSTLESYAQNLANTCNRTAPANSPHGLAYSSEISEANITPQAFVETLGNSFSLFYNPATNQCDDADRVDCNAGRQIVWFQGDKVGCGRANCTGRDFVVCAYTFQGSLQTRPYSRDPLGPCANCPSHKTTCTAKLCCIPDSDGSSTPSTSVTSCGEKPANLVNLVRFWSDALTQNYLVTSQSEISALSVQSRTSNLGAVGKVPLAKIASCPYLTPIHKLYAASATSNYYMIDSSLMQQRLTEGYTDQGVVGYAVPAQHLCNASVAIYEFYAPGNGIVQVAPSTAPGALAGQYSRLDYQGISFWIWE
;
A
#
# COMPACT_ATOMS: atom_id res chain seq x y z
N MET A 1 -44.24 -62.85 -29.97
CA MET A 1 -44.48 -62.15 -28.69
C MET A 1 -43.13 -61.77 -28.11
N ASN A 2 -42.71 -60.52 -28.27
CA ASN A 2 -41.54 -59.96 -27.58
C ASN A 2 -41.66 -58.43 -27.57
N ASN A 3 -41.57 -57.87 -26.36
CA ASN A 3 -41.63 -56.46 -25.99
C ASN A 3 -40.43 -55.64 -26.49
N TRP A 4 -40.62 -54.34 -26.74
CA TRP A 4 -39.73 -53.33 -26.16
C TRP A 4 -40.40 -51.94 -26.12
N PHE A 5 -40.70 -51.48 -24.90
CA PHE A 5 -41.05 -50.08 -24.60
C PHE A 5 -39.77 -49.24 -24.64
N LEU A 6 -39.78 -48.15 -25.42
CA LEU A 6 -38.73 -47.12 -25.41
C LEU A 6 -38.92 -46.23 -24.18
N PHE A 7 -38.00 -46.31 -23.22
CA PHE A 7 -37.84 -45.31 -22.16
C PHE A 7 -36.84 -44.25 -22.64
N PHE A 8 -37.31 -43.01 -22.84
CA PHE A 8 -36.45 -41.85 -22.97
C PHE A 8 -35.99 -41.42 -21.57
N SER A 9 -34.75 -41.75 -21.20
CA SER A 9 -34.09 -41.19 -20.02
C SER A 9 -33.47 -39.83 -20.38
N ALA A 10 -34.11 -38.75 -19.96
CA ALA A 10 -33.52 -37.42 -19.98
C ALA A 10 -32.47 -37.32 -18.86
N LEU A 11 -31.18 -37.44 -19.23
CA LEU A 11 -30.07 -37.08 -18.36
C LEU A 11 -29.99 -35.55 -18.29
N PHE A 12 -30.54 -34.97 -17.23
CA PHE A 12 -30.20 -33.61 -16.81
C PHE A 12 -28.73 -33.62 -16.35
N GLY A 13 -27.83 -33.22 -17.24
CA GLY A 13 -26.46 -32.88 -16.87
C GLY A 13 -26.47 -31.63 -16.00
N LEU A 14 -26.32 -31.78 -14.69
CA LEU A 14 -25.93 -30.70 -13.80
C LEU A 14 -24.52 -30.26 -14.23
N SER A 15 -24.44 -29.21 -15.04
CA SER A 15 -23.20 -28.50 -15.28
C SER A 15 -22.73 -27.91 -13.94
N GLN A 16 -21.80 -28.58 -13.28
CA GLN A 16 -21.04 -27.99 -12.20
C GLN A 16 -20.25 -26.82 -12.80
N LEU A 17 -20.76 -25.60 -12.60
CA LEU A 17 -19.97 -24.40 -12.72
C LEU A 17 -18.82 -24.56 -11.73
N SER A 18 -17.64 -24.96 -12.20
CA SER A 18 -16.43 -24.93 -11.42
C SER A 18 -16.19 -23.48 -11.04
N LEU A 19 -16.54 -23.08 -9.81
CA LEU A 19 -16.12 -21.81 -9.24
C LEU A 19 -14.60 -21.78 -9.38
N GLN A 20 -14.10 -20.81 -10.14
CA GLN A 20 -12.68 -20.64 -10.35
C GLN A 20 -12.05 -20.31 -9.00
N GLN A 21 -11.38 -21.29 -8.40
CA GLN A 21 -10.80 -21.16 -7.07
C GLN A 21 -9.41 -20.53 -7.20
N GLY A 22 -9.21 -19.38 -6.58
CA GLY A 22 -7.93 -18.68 -6.57
C GLY A 22 -6.88 -19.44 -5.78
N THR A 23 -5.61 -19.26 -6.16
CA THR A 23 -4.49 -19.81 -5.39
C THR A 23 -4.17 -18.86 -4.22
N PRO A 24 -4.28 -19.29 -2.95
CA PRO A 24 -4.02 -18.40 -1.82
C PRO A 24 -2.59 -17.84 -1.84
N LYS A 25 -2.46 -16.53 -1.62
CA LYS A 25 -1.19 -15.80 -1.55
C LYS A 25 -1.24 -14.77 -0.40
N PRO A 26 -1.44 -15.23 0.85
CA PRO A 26 -1.65 -14.36 2.00
C PRO A 26 -0.49 -13.39 2.22
N PHE A 27 -0.76 -12.27 2.88
CA PHE A 27 0.28 -11.31 3.25
C PHE A 27 1.17 -11.90 4.35
N ASN A 28 2.48 -11.69 4.24
CA ASN A 28 3.42 -11.97 5.32
C ASN A 28 3.30 -10.93 6.44
N ASP A 29 4.01 -11.14 7.56
CA ASP A 29 3.93 -10.24 8.73
C ASP A 29 4.24 -8.78 8.39
N LEU A 30 5.22 -8.54 7.50
CA LEU A 30 5.52 -7.19 7.02
C LEU A 30 4.33 -6.58 6.25
N GLY A 31 3.72 -7.34 5.35
CA GLY A 31 2.53 -6.91 4.61
C GLY A 31 1.33 -6.63 5.50
N LYS A 32 1.16 -7.39 6.59
CA LYS A 32 0.11 -7.14 7.61
C LYS A 32 0.33 -5.83 8.33
N VAL A 33 1.56 -5.54 8.75
CA VAL A 33 1.94 -4.27 9.38
C VAL A 33 1.75 -3.10 8.40
N MET A 34 2.20 -3.26 7.16
CA MET A 34 2.00 -2.27 6.10
C MET A 34 0.52 -1.99 5.86
N MET A 35 -0.33 -3.03 5.81
CA MET A 35 -1.77 -2.86 5.65
C MET A 35 -2.34 -1.92 6.70
N VAL A 36 -2.11 -2.19 7.99
CA VAL A 36 -2.64 -1.35 9.07
C VAL A 36 -2.09 0.07 8.98
N SER A 37 -0.77 0.21 8.76
CA SER A 37 -0.11 1.51 8.73
C SER A 37 -0.56 2.39 7.56
N ILE A 38 -0.58 1.85 6.34
CA ILE A 38 -0.97 2.59 5.13
C ILE A 38 -2.46 2.94 5.17
N HIS A 39 -3.31 2.07 5.72
CA HIS A 39 -4.71 2.43 5.98
C HIS A 39 -4.80 3.66 6.89
N ASN A 40 -4.05 3.70 7.99
CA ASN A 40 -4.06 4.85 8.88
C ASN A 40 -3.51 6.12 8.20
N THR A 41 -2.49 6.02 7.34
CA THR A 41 -2.04 7.15 6.51
C THR A 41 -3.16 7.69 5.64
N VAL A 42 -3.78 6.83 4.81
CA VAL A 42 -4.89 7.23 3.92
C VAL A 42 -6.10 7.77 4.70
N ARG A 43 -6.42 7.18 5.85
CA ARG A 43 -7.49 7.64 6.74
C ARG A 43 -7.20 9.03 7.32
N GLY A 44 -5.96 9.28 7.73
CA GLY A 44 -5.54 10.56 8.30
C GLY A 44 -5.49 11.69 7.27
N ASP A 45 -5.14 11.34 6.03
CA ASP A 45 -5.06 12.27 4.90
C ASP A 45 -6.38 12.48 4.14
N ALA A 46 -7.46 11.80 4.56
CA ALA A 46 -8.78 11.98 3.97
C ALA A 46 -9.22 13.47 4.04
N PRO A 47 -9.66 14.08 2.93
CA PRO A 47 -9.92 15.53 2.87
C PRO A 47 -10.97 16.01 3.87
N ASP A 48 -10.64 17.07 4.61
CA ASP A 48 -11.50 17.77 5.58
C ASP A 48 -12.09 16.91 6.70
N GLN A 49 -11.50 15.74 6.97
CA GLN A 49 -12.02 14.84 8.01
C GLN A 49 -11.79 15.41 9.42
N SER A 50 -12.74 15.16 10.33
CA SER A 50 -12.64 15.65 11.73
C SER A 50 -12.81 14.59 12.81
N ASN A 51 -13.23 13.36 12.47
CA ASN A 51 -13.56 12.31 13.44
C ASN A 51 -13.07 10.91 13.07
N VAL A 52 -12.17 10.79 12.08
CA VAL A 52 -11.72 9.48 11.62
C VAL A 52 -10.83 8.85 12.69
N GLN A 53 -11.15 7.61 13.06
CA GLN A 53 -10.47 6.88 14.12
C GLN A 53 -9.31 6.04 13.57
N CYS A 54 -8.30 5.81 14.40
CA CYS A 54 -7.20 4.90 14.10
C CYS A 54 -7.70 3.45 14.02
N LEU A 55 -7.19 2.70 13.05
CA LEU A 55 -7.13 1.24 13.13
C LEU A 55 -6.04 0.88 14.14
N THR A 56 -6.41 0.10 15.14
CA THR A 56 -5.54 -0.26 16.26
C THR A 56 -4.61 -1.39 15.88
N ASN A 57 -5.13 -2.46 15.27
CA ASN A 57 -4.37 -3.69 15.00
C ASN A 57 -4.92 -4.50 13.82
N TRP A 58 -4.12 -5.48 13.42
CA TRP A 58 -4.53 -6.58 12.55
C TRP A 58 -5.39 -7.61 13.31
N ASP A 59 -6.43 -8.16 12.68
CA ASP A 59 -7.26 -9.22 13.27
C ASP A 59 -7.25 -10.49 12.41
N SER A 60 -6.87 -11.62 13.02
CA SER A 60 -6.76 -12.91 12.33
C SER A 60 -8.12 -13.50 11.93
N THR A 61 -9.20 -13.12 12.60
CA THR A 61 -10.56 -13.56 12.25
C THR A 61 -11.03 -12.81 11.01
N LEU A 62 -10.81 -11.48 10.96
CA LEU A 62 -11.07 -10.67 9.77
C LEU A 62 -10.20 -11.11 8.58
N GLU A 63 -8.92 -11.43 8.82
CA GLU A 63 -8.00 -12.00 7.81
C GLU A 63 -8.56 -13.30 7.24
N SER A 64 -8.97 -14.23 8.09
CA SER A 64 -9.50 -15.53 7.65
C SER A 64 -10.77 -15.35 6.82
N TYR A 65 -11.66 -14.44 7.24
CA TYR A 65 -12.87 -14.10 6.49
C TYR A 65 -12.54 -13.50 5.11
N ALA A 66 -11.65 -12.51 5.08
CA ALA A 66 -11.23 -11.85 3.84
C ALA A 66 -10.47 -12.82 2.90
N GLN A 67 -9.64 -13.71 3.44
CA GLN A 67 -8.92 -14.72 2.67
C GLN A 67 -9.86 -15.73 2.02
N ASN A 68 -10.91 -16.15 2.74
CA ASN A 68 -11.94 -17.01 2.16
C ASN A 68 -12.64 -16.33 0.98
N LEU A 69 -12.97 -15.05 1.10
CA LEU A 69 -13.54 -14.28 0.00
C LEU A 69 -12.56 -14.15 -1.18
N ALA A 70 -11.29 -13.80 -0.91
CA ALA A 70 -10.26 -13.68 -1.95
C ALA A 70 -10.07 -15.00 -2.72
N ASN A 71 -10.07 -16.15 -2.03
CA ASN A 71 -9.93 -17.46 -2.65
C ASN A 71 -11.07 -17.82 -3.61
N THR A 72 -12.23 -17.15 -3.53
CA THR A 72 -13.33 -17.38 -4.48
C THR A 72 -13.10 -16.70 -5.83
N CYS A 73 -12.16 -15.76 -5.93
CA CYS A 73 -11.99 -14.87 -7.09
C CYS A 73 -13.27 -14.12 -7.49
N ASN A 74 -14.28 -14.04 -6.62
CA ASN A 74 -15.49 -13.28 -6.85
C ASN A 74 -15.28 -11.83 -6.41
N ARG A 75 -15.34 -10.92 -7.37
CA ARG A 75 -15.16 -9.48 -7.14
C ARG A 75 -16.41 -8.76 -6.63
N THR A 76 -17.52 -9.48 -6.48
CA THR A 76 -18.76 -8.94 -5.93
C THR A 76 -18.84 -9.24 -4.43
N ALA A 77 -19.00 -8.19 -3.64
CA ALA A 77 -19.17 -8.34 -2.20
C ALA A 77 -20.46 -9.11 -1.86
N PRO A 78 -20.44 -10.00 -0.85
CA PRO A 78 -21.64 -10.67 -0.39
C PRO A 78 -22.63 -9.65 0.19
N ALA A 79 -23.91 -9.80 -0.15
CA ALA A 79 -24.95 -8.84 0.21
C ALA A 79 -25.12 -8.63 1.72
N ASN A 80 -24.85 -9.66 2.54
CA ASN A 80 -25.05 -9.66 3.99
C ASN A 80 -23.74 -9.97 4.74
N SER A 81 -22.67 -9.25 4.40
CA SER A 81 -21.42 -9.35 5.15
C SER A 81 -21.61 -8.81 6.58
N PRO A 82 -21.17 -9.52 7.63
CA PRO A 82 -21.13 -8.99 9.00
C PRO A 82 -20.01 -7.95 9.21
N HIS A 83 -19.16 -7.76 8.20
CA HIS A 83 -17.99 -6.89 8.23
C HIS A 83 -18.04 -5.88 7.08
N GLY A 84 -17.44 -4.71 7.30
CA GLY A 84 -17.11 -3.82 6.18
C GLY A 84 -16.13 -4.50 5.23
N LEU A 85 -16.23 -4.24 3.93
CA LEU A 85 -15.35 -4.86 2.95
C LEU A 85 -14.85 -3.85 1.91
N ALA A 86 -13.57 -3.97 1.56
CA ALA A 86 -12.95 -3.31 0.43
C ALA A 86 -12.34 -4.37 -0.48
N TYR A 87 -12.63 -4.29 -1.77
CA TYR A 87 -12.18 -5.22 -2.80
C TYR A 87 -11.26 -4.48 -3.74
N SER A 88 -10.18 -5.13 -4.19
CA SER A 88 -9.43 -4.62 -5.34
C SER A 88 -10.28 -4.81 -6.58
N SER A 89 -10.39 -3.78 -7.42
CA SER A 89 -10.81 -3.93 -8.82
C SER A 89 -9.83 -4.79 -9.60
N GLU A 90 -10.07 -4.92 -10.91
CA GLU A 90 -9.04 -5.41 -11.84
C GLU A 90 -7.91 -4.39 -11.94
N ILE A 91 -7.08 -4.35 -10.89
CA ILE A 91 -5.83 -3.60 -10.93
C ILE A 91 -4.96 -4.23 -12.04
N SER A 92 -4.35 -3.39 -12.86
CA SER A 92 -3.57 -3.80 -14.04
C SER A 92 -2.33 -4.64 -13.71
N GLU A 93 -1.97 -4.74 -12.43
CA GLU A 93 -0.79 -5.44 -11.94
C GLU A 93 -1.03 -6.93 -11.68
N ALA A 94 -0.02 -7.75 -12.00
CA ALA A 94 -0.04 -9.18 -11.69
C ALA A 94 0.09 -9.45 -10.18
N ASN A 95 0.71 -8.53 -9.43
CA ASN A 95 0.96 -8.64 -8.00
C ASN A 95 0.56 -7.34 -7.30
N ILE A 96 -0.40 -7.40 -6.38
CA ILE A 96 -0.89 -6.23 -5.67
C ILE A 96 -0.14 -6.11 -4.34
N THR A 97 0.65 -5.04 -4.19
CA THR A 97 1.33 -4.72 -2.93
C THR A 97 0.34 -4.13 -1.91
N PRO A 98 0.66 -4.13 -0.60
CA PRO A 98 -0.19 -3.48 0.38
C PRO A 98 -0.48 -2.01 0.04
N GLN A 99 0.54 -1.31 -0.44
CA GLN A 99 0.42 0.09 -0.76
C GLN A 99 -0.45 0.34 -2.00
N ALA A 100 -0.19 -0.39 -3.10
CA ALA A 100 -0.98 -0.28 -4.31
C ALA A 100 -2.47 -0.50 -4.02
N PHE A 101 -2.81 -1.49 -3.19
CA PHE A 101 -4.19 -1.71 -2.78
C PHE A 101 -4.81 -0.50 -2.06
N VAL A 102 -4.19 -0.02 -0.98
CA VAL A 102 -4.80 0.98 -0.11
C VAL A 102 -4.79 2.37 -0.76
N GLU A 103 -3.67 2.76 -1.38
CA GLU A 103 -3.51 4.07 -1.98
C GLU A 103 -4.37 4.20 -3.25
N THR A 104 -4.46 3.18 -4.11
CA THR A 104 -5.33 3.24 -5.30
C THR A 104 -6.79 3.46 -4.90
N LEU A 105 -7.29 2.70 -3.93
CA LEU A 105 -8.67 2.83 -3.47
C LEU A 105 -8.90 4.15 -2.72
N GLY A 106 -7.96 4.58 -1.87
CA GLY A 106 -8.00 5.86 -1.18
C GLY A 106 -7.97 7.08 -2.12
N ASN A 107 -7.16 7.01 -3.17
CA ASN A 107 -7.09 8.03 -4.22
C ASN A 107 -8.36 8.06 -5.06
N SER A 108 -8.91 6.89 -5.41
CA SER A 108 -10.21 6.80 -6.09
C SER A 108 -11.31 7.48 -5.27
N PHE A 109 -11.37 7.23 -3.96
CA PHE A 109 -12.28 7.96 -3.08
C PHE A 109 -12.02 9.48 -3.11
N SER A 110 -10.77 9.91 -2.95
CA SER A 110 -10.42 11.33 -2.90
C SER A 110 -10.76 12.09 -4.19
N LEU A 111 -10.67 11.44 -5.35
CA LEU A 111 -10.93 12.04 -6.66
C LEU A 111 -12.42 12.00 -7.04
N PHE A 112 -13.11 10.91 -6.75
CA PHE A 112 -14.42 10.60 -7.34
C PHE A 112 -15.58 10.61 -6.34
N TYR A 113 -15.32 10.87 -5.05
CA TYR A 113 -16.38 11.03 -4.06
C TYR A 113 -16.85 12.48 -3.98
N ASN A 114 -18.14 12.71 -4.22
CA ASN A 114 -18.77 14.00 -4.05
C ASN A 114 -19.40 14.12 -2.64
N PRO A 115 -18.85 14.96 -1.74
CA PRO A 115 -19.40 15.11 -0.39
C PRO A 115 -20.76 15.82 -0.36
N ALA A 116 -21.11 16.63 -1.36
CA ALA A 116 -22.38 17.34 -1.41
C ALA A 116 -23.55 16.39 -1.71
N THR A 117 -23.36 15.45 -2.64
CA THR A 117 -24.36 14.45 -3.03
C THR A 117 -24.24 13.14 -2.25
N ASN A 118 -23.13 12.94 -1.52
CA ASN A 118 -22.80 11.69 -0.81
C ASN A 118 -22.73 10.48 -1.75
N GLN A 119 -22.20 10.69 -2.96
CA GLN A 119 -22.12 9.67 -4.01
C GLN A 119 -20.74 9.63 -4.63
N CYS A 120 -20.34 8.44 -5.06
CA CYS A 120 -19.20 8.24 -5.94
C CYS A 120 -19.64 8.40 -7.40
N ASP A 121 -18.76 8.94 -8.23
CA ASP A 121 -18.99 9.01 -9.67
C ASP A 121 -19.22 7.61 -10.26
N ASP A 122 -20.16 7.52 -11.21
CA ASP A 122 -20.62 6.23 -11.74
C ASP A 122 -19.53 5.43 -12.47
N ALA A 123 -18.58 6.12 -13.11
CA ALA A 123 -17.47 5.50 -13.84
C ALA A 123 -16.50 4.75 -12.91
N ASP A 124 -16.27 5.28 -11.71
CA ASP A 124 -15.28 4.79 -10.74
C ASP A 124 -15.95 4.26 -9.45
N ARG A 125 -17.26 4.00 -9.52
CA ARG A 125 -18.11 3.73 -8.36
C ARG A 125 -17.62 2.56 -7.50
N VAL A 126 -17.02 1.54 -8.12
CA VAL A 126 -16.54 0.35 -7.39
C VAL A 126 -15.36 0.71 -6.49
N ASP A 127 -14.32 1.31 -7.06
CA ASP A 127 -13.09 1.65 -6.33
C ASP A 127 -13.31 2.81 -5.36
N CYS A 128 -14.12 3.80 -5.74
CA CYS A 128 -14.47 4.89 -4.86
C CYS A 128 -15.27 4.40 -3.64
N ASN A 129 -16.20 3.45 -3.80
CA ASN A 129 -16.92 2.88 -2.66
C ASN A 129 -16.03 2.00 -1.78
N ALA A 130 -15.06 1.28 -2.37
CA ALA A 130 -14.07 0.54 -1.58
C ALA A 130 -13.16 1.50 -0.79
N GLY A 131 -12.72 2.61 -1.41
CA GLY A 131 -12.01 3.69 -0.72
C GLY A 131 -12.85 4.35 0.38
N ARG A 132 -14.16 4.53 0.15
CA ARG A 132 -15.10 5.04 1.16
C ARG A 132 -15.18 4.14 2.40
N GLN A 133 -15.06 2.82 2.24
CA GLN A 133 -14.93 1.89 3.36
C GLN A 133 -13.59 2.05 4.09
N ILE A 134 -12.48 2.23 3.35
CA ILE A 134 -11.14 2.48 3.94
C ILE A 134 -11.16 3.71 4.85
N VAL A 135 -11.83 4.79 4.45
CA VAL A 135 -11.90 6.05 5.21
C VAL A 135 -13.10 6.16 6.16
N TRP A 136 -13.88 5.08 6.34
CA TRP A 136 -15.04 5.10 7.25
C TRP A 136 -14.63 5.49 8.67
N PHE A 137 -15.31 6.46 9.27
CA PHE A 137 -14.82 7.13 10.48
C PHE A 137 -14.60 6.18 11.66
N GLN A 138 -15.47 5.17 11.83
CA GLN A 138 -15.28 4.13 12.84
C GLN A 138 -14.18 3.19 12.39
N GLY A 139 -13.08 3.20 13.14
CA GLY A 139 -11.94 2.34 12.92
C GLY A 139 -11.69 1.52 14.17
N ASP A 140 -11.41 0.24 14.02
CA ASP A 140 -10.90 -0.59 15.10
C ASP A 140 -9.89 -1.59 14.57
N LYS A 141 -10.32 -2.68 13.94
CA LYS A 141 -9.41 -3.67 13.37
C LYS A 141 -9.65 -3.89 11.89
N VAL A 142 -8.61 -4.39 11.23
CA VAL A 142 -8.64 -4.81 9.82
C VAL A 142 -7.94 -6.15 9.66
N GLY A 143 -8.40 -6.96 8.72
CA GLY A 143 -7.69 -8.14 8.27
C GLY A 143 -7.94 -8.35 6.79
N CYS A 144 -6.90 -8.68 6.03
CA CYS A 144 -6.97 -8.77 4.58
C CYS A 144 -6.48 -10.12 4.07
N GLY A 145 -7.09 -10.59 2.99
CA GLY A 145 -6.72 -11.78 2.27
C GLY A 145 -6.32 -11.47 0.84
N ARG A 146 -5.46 -12.30 0.27
CA ARG A 146 -5.01 -12.18 -1.11
C ARG A 146 -4.91 -13.54 -1.79
N ALA A 147 -5.40 -13.64 -3.02
CA ALA A 147 -5.31 -14.83 -3.84
C ALA A 147 -4.90 -14.47 -5.27
N ASN A 148 -4.24 -15.39 -5.96
CA ASN A 148 -3.97 -15.26 -7.38
C ASN A 148 -5.15 -15.84 -8.18
N CYS A 149 -5.75 -15.00 -9.01
CA CYS A 149 -6.90 -15.26 -9.86
C CYS A 149 -6.51 -15.10 -11.33
N THR A 150 -6.17 -16.21 -11.99
CA THR A 150 -5.75 -16.22 -13.41
C THR A 150 -4.49 -15.39 -13.69
N GLY A 151 -3.49 -15.49 -12.82
CA GLY A 151 -2.23 -14.76 -12.99
C GLY A 151 -2.25 -13.31 -12.49
N ARG A 152 -3.37 -12.85 -11.93
CA ARG A 152 -3.48 -11.53 -11.28
C ARG A 152 -3.89 -11.69 -9.84
N ASP A 153 -3.29 -10.92 -8.95
CA ASP A 153 -3.71 -10.92 -7.55
C ASP A 153 -5.10 -10.27 -7.39
N PHE A 154 -5.82 -10.74 -6.39
CA PHE A 154 -7.10 -10.24 -5.94
C PHE A 154 -7.05 -10.12 -4.43
N VAL A 155 -7.32 -8.91 -3.93
CA VAL A 155 -7.21 -8.56 -2.52
C VAL A 155 -8.57 -8.17 -1.98
N VAL A 156 -8.88 -8.67 -0.78
CA VAL A 156 -10.06 -8.28 -0.01
C VAL A 156 -9.57 -7.86 1.37
N CYS A 157 -10.03 -6.72 1.88
CA CYS A 157 -9.86 -6.32 3.27
C CYS A 157 -11.22 -6.31 3.97
N ALA A 158 -11.28 -6.88 5.17
CA ALA A 158 -12.43 -6.87 6.05
C ALA A 158 -12.16 -5.96 7.26
N TYR A 159 -13.19 -5.22 7.67
CA TYR A 159 -13.13 -4.24 8.75
C TYR A 159 -14.17 -4.56 9.83
N THR A 160 -13.85 -4.24 11.09
CA THR A 160 -14.80 -4.39 12.21
C THR A 160 -16.15 -3.72 11.91
N PHE A 161 -16.12 -2.52 11.33
CA PHE A 161 -17.32 -1.72 11.06
C PHE A 161 -17.61 -1.64 9.57
N GLN A 162 -18.88 -1.87 9.22
CA GLN A 162 -19.39 -1.70 7.88
C GLN A 162 -19.75 -0.24 7.62
N GLY A 163 -19.20 0.32 6.55
CA GLY A 163 -19.56 1.65 6.09
C GLY A 163 -20.96 1.69 5.49
N SER A 164 -21.68 2.78 5.75
CA SER A 164 -22.98 3.02 5.13
C SER A 164 -22.82 3.83 3.83
N LEU A 165 -23.46 3.36 2.76
CA LEU A 165 -23.55 4.13 1.51
C LEU A 165 -24.56 5.28 1.58
N GLN A 166 -25.43 5.30 2.60
CA GLN A 166 -26.47 6.32 2.76
C GLN A 166 -25.99 7.57 3.50
N THR A 167 -24.87 7.49 4.23
CA THR A 167 -24.34 8.60 5.03
C THR A 167 -22.89 8.87 4.67
N ARG A 168 -22.41 10.10 4.94
CA ARG A 168 -21.01 10.45 4.70
C ARG A 168 -20.08 9.53 5.51
N PRO A 169 -18.89 9.20 4.98
CA PRO A 169 -17.95 8.32 5.67
C PRO A 169 -17.37 8.93 6.94
N TYR A 170 -17.34 10.26 7.04
CA TYR A 170 -16.83 11.01 8.19
C TYR A 170 -17.45 12.40 8.25
N SER A 171 -17.28 13.05 9.41
CA SER A 171 -17.69 14.44 9.65
C SER A 171 -16.62 15.41 9.17
N ARG A 172 -17.06 16.64 8.85
CA ARG A 172 -16.18 17.76 8.52
C ARG A 172 -16.34 18.84 9.58
N ASP A 173 -15.24 19.45 9.99
CA ASP A 173 -15.21 20.50 11.02
C ASP A 173 -14.16 21.56 10.67
N PRO A 174 -14.44 22.87 10.83
CA PRO A 174 -13.46 23.93 10.61
C PRO A 174 -12.20 23.82 11.47
N LEU A 175 -12.26 23.16 12.63
CA LEU A 175 -11.10 22.91 13.48
C LEU A 175 -10.16 21.83 12.91
N GLY A 176 -10.58 21.13 11.86
CA GLY A 176 -9.79 20.15 11.16
C GLY A 176 -9.79 18.76 11.82
N PRO A 177 -8.75 17.95 11.56
CA PRO A 177 -8.62 16.62 12.11
C PRO A 177 -8.75 16.57 13.63
N CYS A 178 -9.34 15.49 14.13
CA CYS A 178 -9.53 15.22 15.56
C CYS A 178 -10.45 16.21 16.32
N ALA A 179 -11.12 17.14 15.65
CA ALA A 179 -12.05 18.06 16.32
C ALA A 179 -13.23 17.34 16.99
N ASN A 180 -13.61 16.18 16.47
CA ASN A 180 -14.78 15.41 16.90
C ASN A 180 -14.40 13.97 17.32
N CYS A 181 -13.30 13.83 18.07
CA CYS A 181 -12.90 12.53 18.61
C CYS A 181 -13.87 11.99 19.67
N PRO A 182 -14.21 10.68 19.63
CA PRO A 182 -15.09 10.09 20.62
C PRO A 182 -14.38 9.88 21.96
N SER A 183 -15.16 9.75 23.04
CA SER A 183 -14.65 9.63 24.42
C SER A 183 -13.74 8.42 24.69
N HIS A 184 -13.76 7.39 23.84
CA HIS A 184 -12.92 6.20 23.96
C HIS A 184 -11.67 6.23 23.05
N LYS A 185 -11.54 7.25 22.20
CA LYS A 185 -10.36 7.50 21.34
C LYS A 185 -10.06 9.00 21.31
N THR A 186 -9.58 9.53 22.43
CA THR A 186 -9.43 10.97 22.66
C THR A 186 -8.09 11.55 22.21
N THR A 187 -7.09 10.71 21.91
CA THR A 187 -5.76 11.18 21.52
C THR A 187 -5.71 11.42 20.02
N CYS A 188 -5.21 12.59 19.60
CA CYS A 188 -4.98 12.89 18.20
C CYS A 188 -3.57 12.47 17.78
N THR A 189 -3.45 11.41 16.99
CA THR A 189 -2.16 10.91 16.48
C THR A 189 -2.24 10.84 14.97
N ALA A 190 -1.31 11.48 14.26
CA ALA A 190 -1.29 11.51 12.79
C ALA A 190 -2.65 11.86 12.17
N LYS A 191 -3.31 12.91 12.69
CA LYS A 191 -4.65 13.39 12.28
C LYS A 191 -5.80 12.43 12.62
N LEU A 192 -5.59 11.37 13.38
CA LEU A 192 -6.61 10.38 13.69
C LEU A 192 -6.95 10.33 15.19
N CYS A 193 -8.20 10.00 15.49
CA CYS A 193 -8.66 9.73 16.85
C CYS A 193 -8.22 8.32 17.29
N CYS A 194 -7.24 8.27 18.19
CA CYS A 194 -6.59 7.08 18.72
C CYS A 194 -6.92 6.85 20.21
N ILE A 195 -6.72 5.62 20.68
CA ILE A 195 -6.77 5.30 22.11
C ILE A 195 -5.57 5.99 22.79
N PRO A 196 -5.72 6.56 24.00
CA PRO A 196 -4.58 7.07 24.75
C PRO A 196 -3.55 5.98 25.02
N ASP A 197 -2.26 6.30 24.85
CA ASP A 197 -1.17 5.43 25.27
C ASP A 197 -1.29 5.22 26.78
N SER A 198 -1.91 4.10 27.16
CA SER A 198 -2.08 3.73 28.55
C SER A 198 -0.83 2.97 28.95
N ASP A 199 0.00 3.58 29.80
CA ASP A 199 1.15 2.93 30.44
C ASP A 199 0.75 1.52 30.94
N GLY A 200 1.32 0.48 30.34
CA GLY A 200 1.65 -0.78 31.01
C GLY A 200 0.55 -1.79 31.32
N SER A 201 -0.64 -1.79 30.71
CA SER A 201 -1.59 -2.92 30.94
C SER A 201 -2.57 -3.18 29.81
N SER A 202 -2.11 -3.91 28.80
CA SER A 202 -2.92 -4.95 28.17
C SER A 202 -1.97 -6.04 27.68
N THR A 203 -2.23 -7.27 28.11
CA THR A 203 -1.55 -8.47 27.62
C THR A 203 -1.50 -8.44 26.09
N PRO A 204 -0.31 -8.35 25.46
CA PRO A 204 -0.20 -8.41 24.01
C PRO A 204 -0.53 -9.84 23.58
N SER A 205 -1.78 -10.06 23.17
CA SER A 205 -2.11 -11.25 22.39
C SER A 205 -1.54 -11.03 20.99
N THR A 206 -0.33 -11.57 20.77
CA THR A 206 0.38 -11.83 19.49
C THR A 206 -0.03 -10.96 18.29
N SER A 207 0.77 -10.04 17.73
CA SER A 207 2.21 -9.78 17.89
C SER A 207 2.58 -8.50 17.11
N VAL A 208 2.38 -7.31 17.67
CA VAL A 208 3.09 -6.08 17.25
C VAL A 208 3.27 -5.21 18.50
N THR A 209 4.25 -5.56 19.35
CA THR A 209 4.45 -4.90 20.66
C THR A 209 5.24 -3.59 20.57
N SER A 210 5.67 -3.17 19.37
CA SER A 210 6.41 -1.92 19.17
C SER A 210 6.54 -1.63 17.67
N CYS A 211 6.39 -0.36 17.27
CA CYS A 211 6.69 0.12 15.92
C CYS A 211 8.20 0.17 15.62
N GLY A 212 9.04 -0.29 16.55
CA GLY A 212 10.49 -0.26 16.48
C GLY A 212 11.07 1.10 16.86
N GLU A 213 12.37 1.14 17.11
CA GLU A 213 13.11 2.35 17.48
C GLU A 213 13.94 2.88 16.31
N LYS A 214 14.22 4.20 16.31
CA LYS A 214 15.10 4.83 15.32
C LYS A 214 16.50 4.22 15.35
N PRO A 215 17.04 3.75 14.19
CA PRO A 215 18.44 3.33 14.11
C PRO A 215 19.40 4.48 14.46
N ALA A 216 20.41 4.18 15.28
CA ALA A 216 21.38 5.18 15.73
C ALA A 216 22.40 5.57 14.63
N ASN A 217 22.90 4.59 13.87
CA ASN A 217 23.94 4.79 12.87
C ASN A 217 23.32 4.93 11.47
N LEU A 218 23.07 6.17 11.07
CA LEU A 218 22.47 6.51 9.79
C LEU A 218 23.50 7.20 8.88
N VAL A 219 23.51 6.85 7.60
CA VAL A 219 24.33 7.49 6.57
C VAL A 219 23.45 8.20 5.54
N ASN A 220 23.98 9.23 4.88
CA ASN A 220 23.22 9.95 3.86
C ASN A 220 22.92 9.04 2.66
N LEU A 221 21.66 9.01 2.25
CA LEU A 221 21.24 8.53 0.95
C LEU A 221 21.30 9.72 -0.01
N VAL A 222 22.26 9.71 -0.94
CA VAL A 222 22.55 10.82 -1.84
C VAL A 222 21.93 10.53 -3.20
N ARG A 223 21.29 11.54 -3.79
CA ARG A 223 20.70 11.45 -5.12
C ARG A 223 21.62 12.06 -6.17
N PHE A 224 21.81 11.34 -7.28
CA PHE A 224 22.43 11.87 -8.49
C PHE A 224 21.48 11.75 -9.68
N TRP A 225 21.66 12.65 -10.65
CA TRP A 225 20.97 12.59 -11.93
C TRP A 225 21.99 12.65 -13.07
N SER A 226 21.95 11.68 -13.98
CA SER A 226 22.77 11.68 -15.18
C SER A 226 21.95 12.10 -16.39
N ASP A 227 22.24 13.28 -16.96
CA ASP A 227 21.61 13.75 -18.20
C ASP A 227 22.10 12.97 -19.43
N ALA A 228 23.29 12.38 -19.35
CA ALA A 228 23.84 11.55 -20.43
C ALA A 228 23.10 10.22 -20.56
N LEU A 229 22.73 9.61 -19.42
CA LEU A 229 22.09 8.30 -19.37
C LEU A 229 20.59 8.37 -19.03
N THR A 230 20.06 9.59 -18.80
CA THR A 230 18.69 9.81 -18.30
C THR A 230 18.38 8.97 -17.06
N GLN A 231 19.33 8.91 -16.12
CA GLN A 231 19.29 7.97 -14.99
C GLN A 231 19.24 8.67 -13.63
N ASN A 232 18.35 8.17 -12.80
CA ASN A 232 18.29 8.46 -11.37
C ASN A 232 19.20 7.50 -10.59
N TYR A 233 19.96 8.02 -9.63
CA TYR A 233 20.77 7.23 -8.73
C TYR A 233 20.48 7.62 -7.28
N LEU A 234 20.28 6.61 -6.42
CA LEU A 234 20.29 6.72 -4.97
C LEU A 234 21.46 5.88 -4.45
N VAL A 235 22.40 6.53 -3.76
CA VAL A 235 23.68 5.92 -3.36
C VAL A 235 24.06 6.31 -1.94
N THR A 236 24.73 5.39 -1.24
CA THR A 236 25.28 5.60 0.11
C THR A 236 26.79 5.40 0.16
N SER A 237 27.34 4.63 -0.78
CA SER A 237 28.77 4.30 -0.83
C SER A 237 29.60 5.50 -1.26
N GLN A 238 30.65 5.81 -0.48
CA GLN A 238 31.59 6.87 -0.83
C GLN A 238 32.29 6.60 -2.17
N SER A 239 32.58 5.34 -2.50
CA SER A 239 33.23 5.00 -3.78
C SER A 239 32.32 5.25 -4.98
N GLU A 240 31.02 4.94 -4.87
CA GLU A 240 30.04 5.19 -5.92
C GLU A 240 29.76 6.69 -6.08
N ILE A 241 29.65 7.41 -4.95
CA ILE A 241 29.56 8.88 -4.93
C ILE A 241 30.74 9.51 -5.67
N SER A 242 31.97 9.08 -5.37
CA SER A 242 33.18 9.58 -6.04
C SER A 242 33.19 9.25 -7.53
N ALA A 243 32.76 8.04 -7.92
CA ALA A 243 32.68 7.63 -9.32
C ALA A 243 31.65 8.46 -10.12
N LEU A 244 30.46 8.68 -9.56
CA LEU A 244 29.41 9.48 -10.19
C LEU A 244 29.78 10.96 -10.27
N SER A 245 30.54 11.48 -9.29
CA SER A 245 30.92 12.90 -9.23
C SER A 245 31.90 13.31 -10.34
N VAL A 246 32.66 12.38 -10.89
CA VAL A 246 33.60 12.63 -12.01
C VAL A 246 32.99 12.29 -13.38
N GLN A 247 31.79 11.72 -13.40
CA GLN A 247 31.13 11.33 -14.64
C GLN A 247 30.57 12.57 -15.35
N SER A 248 30.82 12.67 -16.66
CA SER A 248 30.33 13.78 -17.48
C SER A 248 28.80 13.83 -17.47
N ARG A 249 28.24 15.05 -17.37
CA ARG A 249 26.80 15.32 -17.36
C ARG A 249 26.04 14.57 -16.27
N THR A 250 26.68 14.37 -15.12
CA THR A 250 26.08 13.80 -13.92
C THR A 250 26.11 14.84 -12.80
N SER A 251 24.95 15.16 -12.25
CA SER A 251 24.76 16.17 -11.20
C SER A 251 24.49 15.51 -9.86
N ASN A 252 25.22 15.94 -8.82
CA ASN A 252 24.90 15.59 -7.43
C ASN A 252 23.76 16.49 -6.94
N LEU A 253 22.63 15.88 -6.55
CA LEU A 253 21.44 16.58 -6.08
C LEU A 253 21.32 16.60 -4.55
N GLY A 254 22.35 16.11 -3.84
CA GLY A 254 22.44 16.15 -2.38
C GLY A 254 21.77 14.97 -1.69
N ALA A 255 21.79 15.01 -0.35
CA ALA A 255 21.15 14.00 0.47
C ALA A 255 19.63 14.13 0.42
N VAL A 256 18.94 13.04 0.13
CA VAL A 256 17.46 12.95 0.13
C VAL A 256 16.91 12.46 1.46
N GLY A 257 17.79 12.01 2.36
CA GLY A 257 17.51 11.53 3.70
C GLY A 257 18.66 10.63 4.16
N LYS A 258 18.42 9.82 5.17
CA LYS A 258 19.40 8.90 5.75
C LYS A 258 18.86 7.49 5.91
N VAL A 259 19.76 6.51 5.81
CA VAL A 259 19.45 5.08 5.94
C VAL A 259 20.51 4.38 6.79
N PRO A 260 20.19 3.34 7.58
CA PRO A 260 21.19 2.46 8.16
C PRO A 260 21.73 1.50 7.09
N LEU A 261 22.97 1.05 7.29
CA LEU A 261 23.64 0.08 6.40
C LEU A 261 23.54 -1.37 6.90
N ALA A 262 22.91 -1.60 8.05
CA ALA A 262 22.72 -2.92 8.63
C ALA A 262 21.36 -3.03 9.33
N LYS A 263 20.83 -4.26 9.43
CA LYS A 263 19.67 -4.56 10.27
C LYS A 263 20.02 -4.40 11.75
N ILE A 264 19.05 -3.99 12.55
CA ILE A 264 19.16 -3.91 14.00
C ILE A 264 17.92 -4.54 14.64
N ALA A 265 18.10 -5.15 15.81
CA ALA A 265 17.01 -5.83 16.51
C ALA A 265 15.91 -4.86 16.99
N SER A 266 16.27 -3.62 17.33
CA SER A 266 15.32 -2.61 17.80
C SER A 266 14.41 -2.07 16.70
N CYS A 267 14.75 -2.29 15.43
CA CYS A 267 13.88 -1.96 14.29
C CYS A 267 13.66 -3.22 13.43
N PRO A 268 12.71 -4.09 13.81
CA PRO A 268 12.48 -5.36 13.12
C PRO A 268 11.94 -5.21 11.69
N TYR A 269 11.45 -4.02 11.34
CA TYR A 269 10.86 -3.72 10.03
C TYR A 269 11.88 -3.25 8.98
N LEU A 270 13.18 -3.25 9.31
CA LEU A 270 14.22 -2.89 8.35
C LEU A 270 14.24 -3.86 7.16
N THR A 271 13.95 -3.30 5.99
CA THR A 271 13.87 -4.01 4.72
C THR A 271 14.99 -3.49 3.81
N PRO A 272 15.76 -4.37 3.15
CA PRO A 272 16.86 -3.93 2.28
C PRO A 272 16.31 -3.17 1.07
N ILE A 273 16.94 -2.04 0.74
CA ILE A 273 16.68 -1.27 -0.48
C ILE A 273 17.55 -1.88 -1.58
N HIS A 274 16.95 -2.71 -2.43
CA HIS A 274 17.62 -3.28 -3.60
C HIS A 274 17.67 -2.27 -4.74
N LYS A 275 18.83 -2.14 -5.37
CA LYS A 275 19.01 -1.40 -6.63
C LYS A 275 18.83 -2.37 -7.78
N LEU A 276 17.70 -2.30 -8.46
CA LEU A 276 17.49 -3.02 -9.71
C LEU A 276 17.88 -2.15 -10.90
N TYR A 277 18.36 -2.78 -11.98
CA TYR A 277 18.66 -2.13 -13.24
C TYR A 277 17.90 -2.79 -14.41
N ALA A 278 17.18 -1.98 -15.17
CA ALA A 278 16.54 -2.38 -16.42
C ALA A 278 17.33 -1.85 -17.61
N ALA A 279 17.94 -2.76 -18.39
CA ALA A 279 18.65 -2.40 -19.61
C ALA A 279 17.72 -1.83 -20.69
N SER A 280 16.47 -2.32 -20.76
CA SER A 280 15.47 -1.90 -21.75
C SER A 280 15.04 -0.43 -21.61
N ALA A 281 15.00 0.09 -20.38
CA ALA A 281 14.64 1.48 -20.07
C ALA A 281 15.86 2.31 -19.63
N THR A 282 17.06 1.72 -19.62
CA THR A 282 18.28 2.31 -19.05
C THR A 282 18.01 2.97 -17.70
N SER A 283 17.29 2.31 -16.79
CA SER A 283 16.73 2.94 -15.58
C SER A 283 17.10 2.15 -14.33
N ASN A 284 17.43 2.85 -13.25
CA ASN A 284 17.61 2.26 -11.93
C ASN A 284 16.29 2.32 -11.16
N TYR A 285 15.94 1.24 -10.47
CA TYR A 285 14.76 1.16 -9.63
C TYR A 285 15.14 0.68 -8.22
N TYR A 286 14.81 1.46 -7.20
CA TYR A 286 15.10 1.16 -5.81
C TYR A 286 13.86 0.63 -5.11
N MET A 287 13.91 -0.56 -4.54
CA MET A 287 12.70 -1.16 -3.96
C MET A 287 12.99 -2.03 -2.74
N ILE A 288 12.00 -2.13 -1.87
CA ILE A 288 12.04 -2.95 -0.65
C ILE A 288 11.01 -4.10 -0.68
N ASP A 289 10.00 -4.03 -1.56
CA ASP A 289 8.99 -5.08 -1.68
C ASP A 289 9.57 -6.29 -2.41
N SER A 290 9.89 -7.34 -1.63
CA SER A 290 10.45 -8.58 -2.15
C SER A 290 9.58 -9.27 -3.22
N SER A 291 8.26 -9.10 -3.17
CA SER A 291 7.34 -9.77 -4.11
C SER A 291 7.30 -9.03 -5.44
N LEU A 292 7.29 -7.70 -5.42
CA LEU A 292 7.40 -6.87 -6.62
C LEU A 292 8.80 -7.00 -7.23
N MET A 293 9.85 -7.08 -6.40
CA MET A 293 11.22 -7.34 -6.84
C MET A 293 11.32 -8.65 -7.63
N GLN A 294 10.79 -9.76 -7.12
CA GLN A 294 10.80 -11.04 -7.84
C GLN A 294 10.10 -10.94 -9.20
N GLN A 295 8.98 -10.22 -9.28
CA GLN A 295 8.33 -9.96 -10.55
C GLN A 295 9.23 -9.16 -11.51
N ARG A 296 9.86 -8.06 -11.06
CA ARG A 296 10.76 -7.26 -11.91
C ARG A 296 11.95 -8.09 -12.42
N LEU A 297 12.49 -9.00 -11.61
CA LEU A 297 13.53 -9.92 -12.06
C LEU A 297 13.05 -10.83 -13.20
N THR A 298 11.81 -11.33 -13.14
CA THR A 298 11.22 -12.11 -14.25
C THR A 298 10.97 -11.28 -15.51
N GLU A 299 10.81 -9.96 -15.36
CA GLU A 299 10.65 -9.00 -16.47
C GLU A 299 12.00 -8.53 -17.06
N GLY A 300 13.12 -9.08 -16.59
CA GLY A 300 14.46 -8.81 -17.14
C GLY A 300 15.27 -7.74 -16.39
N TYR A 301 14.82 -7.28 -15.23
CA TYR A 301 15.63 -6.45 -14.36
C TYR A 301 16.76 -7.28 -13.74
N THR A 302 17.87 -6.63 -13.42
CA THR A 302 19.03 -7.24 -12.73
C THR A 302 19.21 -6.62 -11.36
N ASP A 303 19.44 -7.44 -10.33
CA ASP A 303 19.76 -6.95 -8.98
C ASP A 303 21.24 -6.54 -8.90
N GLN A 304 21.48 -5.28 -8.56
CA GLN A 304 22.80 -4.67 -8.40
C GLN A 304 23.21 -4.57 -6.92
N GLY A 305 22.42 -5.14 -6.01
CA GLY A 305 22.71 -5.22 -4.59
C GLY A 305 21.96 -4.18 -3.75
N VAL A 306 22.34 -4.11 -2.47
CA VAL A 306 21.64 -3.34 -1.44
C VAL A 306 22.35 -2.02 -1.17
N VAL A 307 21.63 -0.90 -1.23
CA VAL A 307 22.19 0.44 -0.95
C VAL A 307 21.99 0.90 0.49
N GLY A 308 21.15 0.21 1.26
CA GLY A 308 20.85 0.50 2.65
C GLY A 308 19.56 -0.21 3.07
N TYR A 309 19.01 0.17 4.21
CA TYR A 309 17.73 -0.34 4.68
C TYR A 309 16.73 0.81 4.88
N ALA A 310 15.47 0.53 4.61
CA ALA A 310 14.36 1.44 4.84
C ALA A 310 13.26 0.69 5.58
N VAL A 311 12.19 1.41 5.91
CA VAL A 311 10.95 0.81 6.41
C VAL A 311 9.83 1.03 5.40
N PRO A 312 8.85 0.14 5.34
CA PRO A 312 7.82 0.20 4.31
C PRO A 312 6.68 1.17 4.58
N ALA A 313 6.59 1.72 5.79
CA ALA A 313 5.50 2.61 6.16
C ALA A 313 5.97 3.73 7.09
N GLN A 314 5.24 4.83 7.07
CA GLN A 314 5.54 5.99 7.90
C GLN A 314 5.53 5.62 9.38
N HIS A 315 6.39 6.27 10.16
CA HIS A 315 6.51 6.12 11.61
C HIS A 315 7.02 4.76 12.12
N LEU A 316 7.15 3.74 11.26
CA LEU A 316 7.91 2.55 11.63
C LEU A 316 9.34 2.96 11.94
N CYS A 317 9.81 2.60 13.13
CA CYS A 317 11.12 2.98 13.64
C CYS A 317 11.40 4.48 13.56
N ASN A 318 10.35 5.29 13.74
CA ASN A 318 10.37 6.75 13.63
C ASN A 318 10.86 7.28 12.27
N ALA A 319 10.71 6.51 11.19
CA ALA A 319 10.93 7.03 9.84
C ALA A 319 9.86 8.06 9.49
N SER A 320 10.26 9.14 8.83
CA SER A 320 9.37 10.29 8.53
C SER A 320 9.50 10.80 7.09
N VAL A 321 10.55 10.40 6.37
CA VAL A 321 10.85 10.92 5.04
C VAL A 321 10.38 9.91 3.99
N ALA A 322 9.36 10.26 3.21
CA ALA A 322 8.89 9.45 2.10
C ALA A 322 9.81 9.57 0.88
N ILE A 323 10.13 8.47 0.22
CA ILE A 323 10.69 8.47 -1.13
C ILE A 323 9.54 8.19 -2.10
N TYR A 324 9.16 9.19 -2.87
CA TYR A 324 8.09 9.11 -3.86
C TYR A 324 8.59 8.51 -5.16
N GLU A 325 7.73 7.74 -5.82
CA GLU A 325 7.96 7.07 -7.08
C GLU A 325 7.16 7.71 -8.21
N PHE A 326 7.82 7.91 -9.34
CA PHE A 326 7.23 8.41 -10.57
C PHE A 326 7.67 7.57 -11.74
N TYR A 327 6.76 7.31 -12.67
CA TYR A 327 7.09 6.77 -13.99
C TYR A 327 7.24 7.92 -14.98
N ALA A 328 8.38 7.96 -15.65
CA ALA A 328 8.70 8.90 -16.72
C ALA A 328 8.68 8.14 -18.05
N PRO A 329 7.72 8.41 -18.97
CA PRO A 329 7.70 7.79 -20.28
C PRO A 329 9.04 7.95 -21.00
N GLY A 330 9.68 6.83 -21.35
CA GLY A 330 10.99 6.80 -22.00
C GLY A 330 12.21 6.83 -21.08
N ASN A 331 12.07 7.26 -19.82
CA ASN A 331 13.18 7.34 -18.84
C ASN A 331 13.03 6.34 -17.66
N GLY A 332 11.90 5.64 -17.57
CA GLY A 332 11.64 4.64 -16.54
C GLY A 332 11.27 5.25 -15.20
N ILE A 333 11.72 4.64 -14.10
CA ILE A 333 11.34 5.02 -12.74
C ILE A 333 12.25 6.13 -12.20
N VAL A 334 11.64 7.14 -11.59
CA VAL A 334 12.32 8.25 -10.91
C VAL A 334 11.84 8.31 -9.47
N GLN A 335 12.78 8.30 -8.52
CA GLN A 335 12.47 8.30 -7.09
C GLN A 335 13.07 9.52 -6.40
N VAL A 336 12.24 10.25 -5.66
CA VAL A 336 12.56 11.59 -5.14
C VAL A 336 12.06 11.79 -3.71
N ALA A 337 12.78 12.63 -2.95
CA ALA A 337 12.37 13.05 -1.61
C ALA A 337 11.26 14.13 -1.66
N PRO A 338 10.59 14.40 -0.51
CA PRO A 338 9.48 15.34 -0.44
C PRO A 338 9.87 16.77 -0.81
N SER A 339 11.11 17.19 -0.57
CA SER A 339 11.62 18.52 -0.95
C SER A 339 11.65 18.74 -2.47
N THR A 340 11.75 17.66 -3.24
CA THR A 340 11.83 17.68 -4.70
C THR A 340 10.55 17.18 -5.40
N ALA A 341 9.66 16.53 -4.65
CA ALA A 341 8.40 15.99 -5.18
C ALA A 341 7.41 17.05 -5.69
N PRO A 342 7.26 18.26 -5.08
CA PRO A 342 6.36 19.29 -5.59
C PRO A 342 6.67 19.73 -7.03
N GLY A 343 7.95 19.81 -7.43
CA GLY A 343 8.32 20.11 -8.81
C GLY A 343 7.97 19.00 -9.79
N ALA A 344 8.06 17.74 -9.36
CA ALA A 344 7.63 16.56 -10.12
C ALA A 344 6.09 16.49 -10.26
N LEU A 345 5.37 16.78 -9.18
CA LEU A 345 3.90 16.76 -9.12
C LEU A 345 3.25 17.97 -9.83
N ALA A 346 3.94 19.12 -9.90
CA ALA A 346 3.46 20.32 -10.58
C ALA A 346 3.68 20.30 -12.11
N GLY A 347 4.16 19.18 -12.69
CA GLY A 347 4.42 19.06 -14.13
C GLY A 347 5.58 19.89 -14.65
N GLN A 348 6.47 20.35 -13.76
CA GLN A 348 7.66 21.14 -14.12
C GLN A 348 8.74 20.29 -14.81
N TYR A 349 8.64 18.96 -14.66
CA TYR A 349 9.37 17.95 -15.42
C TYR A 349 8.36 17.23 -16.32
N SER A 350 8.73 16.92 -17.57
CA SER A 350 7.90 16.21 -18.56
C SER A 350 7.03 15.11 -17.94
N ARG A 351 5.72 15.05 -18.28
CA ARG A 351 4.71 14.05 -17.83
C ARG A 351 5.29 12.92 -16.95
N LEU A 352 5.40 13.19 -15.64
CA LEU A 352 5.73 12.19 -14.64
C LEU A 352 4.43 11.64 -14.08
N ASP A 353 4.22 10.32 -14.21
CA ASP A 353 3.05 9.64 -13.67
C ASP A 353 3.37 9.17 -12.26
N TYR A 354 2.74 9.76 -11.25
CA TYR A 354 2.91 9.38 -9.85
C TYR A 354 2.52 7.90 -9.62
N GLN A 355 3.40 7.12 -8.99
CA GLN A 355 3.23 5.69 -8.72
C GLN A 355 3.10 5.35 -7.22
N GLY A 356 3.16 6.34 -6.34
CA GLY A 356 3.08 6.14 -4.89
C GLY A 356 4.40 6.47 -4.16
N ILE A 357 4.51 6.01 -2.92
CA ILE A 357 5.73 6.03 -2.11
C ILE A 357 6.49 4.71 -2.28
N SER A 358 7.79 4.69 -2.56
CA SER A 358 8.52 3.42 -2.65
C SER A 358 8.88 2.86 -1.26
N PHE A 359 9.26 3.74 -0.33
CA PHE A 359 9.67 3.40 1.04
C PHE A 359 9.89 4.67 1.88
N TRP A 360 10.07 4.48 3.19
CA TRP A 360 10.30 5.54 4.17
C TRP A 360 11.70 5.45 4.80
N ILE A 361 12.33 6.61 4.96
CA ILE A 361 13.68 6.79 5.50
C ILE A 361 13.67 7.87 6.60
N TRP A 362 14.86 8.22 7.11
CA TRP A 362 15.03 9.18 8.20
C TRP A 362 15.59 10.52 7.72
N GLU A 363 15.38 11.57 8.51
CA GLU A 363 16.03 12.88 8.34
C GLU A 363 17.53 12.88 8.66
#